data_AF-A0A4Q3EE63-F1
#
_entry.id   AF-A0A4Q3EE63-F1
#
_cell.length_a   1.000
_cell.length_b   1.000
_cell.length_c   1.000
_cell.angle_alpha   90.00
_cell.angle_beta   90.00
_cell.angle_gamma   90.00
#
_symmetry.space_group_name_H-M   'P 1'
#
loop_
_entity.id
_entity.type
_entity.pdbx_description
1 polymer ?
#
loop_
_entity_poly.entity_id
_entity_poly.type
_entity_poly.pdbx_seq_one_letter_code
_entity_poly.pdbx_strand_id
1 'polypeptide(L)'
;ETVKKLGWAPDLIHCHGWMTSLVPAYVKTSYKDDPTFKNSKVVYSLYENGFTETLSPSFIPKSVMNGMTEKQVATYAAGTSLALENGALEYSDAVVIGSPEVNPELLNSVKKAGKPVLEYDLTSDSENFYNFYEEITNEELVHVA
;
A
#
# COMPACT_ATOMS: atom_id res chain seq x y z
N GLU A 1 3.25 -16.60 4.00
CA GLU A 1 3.82 -17.87 4.52
C GLU A 1 4.13 -17.89 6.01
N THR A 2 5.04 -17.07 6.55
CA THR A 2 5.42 -17.16 7.98
C THR A 2 4.24 -16.96 8.94
N VAL A 3 3.42 -15.92 8.73
CA VAL A 3 2.23 -15.64 9.57
C VAL A 3 1.21 -16.78 9.55
N LYS A 4 1.00 -17.40 8.38
CA LYS A 4 0.15 -18.58 8.22
C LYS A 4 0.64 -19.77 9.02
N LYS A 5 1.95 -20.03 8.98
CA LYS A 5 2.58 -21.12 9.75
C LYS A 5 2.51 -20.91 11.26
N LEU A 6 2.48 -19.65 11.69
CA LEU A 6 2.34 -19.26 13.09
C LEU A 6 0.88 -19.16 13.55
N GLY A 7 -0.10 -19.34 12.65
CA GLY A 7 -1.53 -19.22 12.97
C GLY A 7 -1.95 -17.80 13.37
N TRP A 8 -1.18 -16.79 12.96
CA TRP A 8 -1.42 -15.39 13.30
C TRP A 8 -1.93 -14.63 12.06
N ALA A 9 -3.09 -14.00 12.19
CA ALA A 9 -3.67 -13.13 11.18
C ALA A 9 -3.37 -11.66 11.56
N PRO A 10 -2.67 -10.89 10.73
CA PRO A 10 -2.39 -9.49 11.04
C PRO A 10 -3.64 -8.62 10.82
N ASP A 11 -3.94 -7.72 11.75
CA ASP A 11 -4.98 -6.70 11.57
C ASP A 11 -4.53 -5.61 10.59
N LEU A 12 -3.22 -5.32 10.56
CA LEU A 12 -2.61 -4.29 9.72
C LEU A 12 -1.29 -4.75 9.10
N ILE A 13 -1.09 -4.42 7.83
CA ILE A 13 0.13 -4.65 7.06
C ILE A 13 0.66 -3.29 6.60
N HIS A 14 1.80 -2.87 7.14
CA HIS A 14 2.46 -1.63 6.72
C HIS A 14 3.56 -1.93 5.71
N CYS A 15 3.38 -1.41 4.49
CA CYS A 15 4.31 -1.52 3.38
C CYS A 15 5.13 -0.23 3.23
N HIS A 16 6.44 -0.35 3.05
CA HIS A 16 7.36 0.79 3.00
C HIS A 16 8.01 0.90 1.62
N GLY A 17 7.67 1.96 0.88
CA GLY A 17 8.32 2.34 -0.37
C GLY A 17 8.13 1.36 -1.54
N TRP A 18 8.68 1.75 -2.70
CA TRP A 18 8.40 1.10 -3.98
C TRP A 18 8.75 -0.39 -4.03
N MET A 19 9.68 -0.88 -3.22
CA MET A 19 10.06 -2.31 -3.21
C MET A 19 8.91 -3.20 -2.73
N THR A 20 8.01 -2.64 -1.91
CA THR A 20 6.84 -3.36 -1.37
C THR A 20 5.55 -3.10 -2.15
N SER A 21 5.63 -2.36 -3.26
CA SER A 21 4.47 -1.86 -4.01
C SER A 21 3.46 -2.92 -4.48
N LEU A 22 3.90 -4.14 -4.77
CA LEU A 22 3.01 -5.23 -5.19
C LEU A 22 2.26 -5.89 -4.02
N VAL A 23 2.75 -5.74 -2.78
CA VAL A 23 2.17 -6.39 -1.60
C VAL A 23 0.72 -5.97 -1.37
N PRO A 24 0.35 -4.67 -1.40
CA PRO A 24 -1.04 -4.24 -1.31
C PRO A 24 -1.95 -4.93 -2.33
N ALA A 25 -1.53 -4.97 -3.60
CA ALA A 25 -2.30 -5.63 -4.66
C ALA A 25 -2.50 -7.11 -4.35
N TYR A 26 -1.47 -7.83 -3.91
CA TYR A 26 -1.55 -9.26 -3.59
C TYR A 26 -2.48 -9.53 -2.42
N VAL A 27 -2.40 -8.74 -1.35
CA VAL A 27 -3.29 -8.86 -0.19
C VAL A 27 -4.75 -8.66 -0.60
N LYS A 28 -5.04 -7.63 -1.40
CA LYS A 28 -6.41 -7.29 -1.81
C LYS A 28 -6.95 -8.09 -3.00
N THR A 29 -6.13 -8.93 -3.64
CA THR A 29 -6.54 -9.76 -4.78
C THR A 29 -6.31 -11.24 -4.51
N SER A 30 -5.11 -11.76 -4.76
CA SER A 30 -4.77 -13.19 -4.59
C SER A 30 -5.08 -13.74 -3.21
N TYR A 31 -4.94 -12.93 -2.16
CA TYR A 31 -5.17 -13.34 -0.77
C TYR A 31 -6.48 -12.80 -0.17
N LYS A 32 -7.34 -12.15 -0.97
CA LYS A 32 -8.56 -11.49 -0.48
C LYS A 32 -9.54 -12.44 0.24
N ASP A 33 -9.58 -13.70 -0.18
CA ASP A 33 -10.48 -14.73 0.37
C ASP A 33 -9.76 -15.60 1.43
N ASP A 34 -8.47 -15.35 1.68
CA ASP A 34 -7.70 -16.09 2.68
C ASP A 34 -8.08 -15.61 4.09
N PRO A 35 -8.55 -16.49 5.00
CA PRO A 35 -8.92 -16.10 6.36
C PRO A 35 -7.83 -15.37 7.12
N THR A 36 -6.56 -15.58 6.77
CA THR A 36 -5.40 -14.93 7.39
C THR A 36 -5.32 -13.43 7.06
N PHE A 37 -5.79 -13.03 5.87
CA PHE A 37 -5.55 -11.69 5.33
C PHE A 37 -6.80 -10.92 4.91
N LYS A 38 -7.96 -11.60 4.81
CA LYS A 38 -9.22 -11.01 4.32
C LYS A 38 -9.66 -9.74 5.07
N ASN A 39 -9.29 -9.64 6.35
CA ASN A 39 -9.64 -8.51 7.21
C ASN A 39 -8.47 -7.53 7.41
N SER A 40 -7.28 -7.85 6.88
CA SER A 40 -6.10 -7.01 7.07
C SER A 40 -6.25 -5.67 6.35
N LYS A 41 -6.00 -4.59 7.09
CA LYS A 41 -5.82 -3.26 6.53
C LYS A 41 -4.40 -3.10 6.01
N VAL A 42 -4.23 -2.30 4.97
CA VAL A 42 -2.94 -2.06 4.33
C VAL A 42 -2.60 -0.58 4.40
N VAL A 43 -1.47 -0.27 5.02
CA VAL A 43 -0.90 1.09 5.06
C VAL A 43 0.31 1.13 4.15
N TYR A 44 0.49 2.21 3.40
CA TYR A 44 1.63 2.36 2.50
C TYR A 44 2.37 3.67 2.75
N SER A 45 3.67 3.58 3.06
CA SER A 45 4.55 4.72 3.23
C SER A 45 5.21 5.12 1.91
N LEU A 46 5.11 6.40 1.58
CA LEU A 46 5.77 7.05 0.44
C LEU A 46 7.08 7.69 0.88
N TYR A 47 8.10 7.64 0.03
CA TYR A 47 9.41 8.22 0.30
C TYR A 47 9.92 9.00 -0.91
N GLU A 48 10.96 9.80 -0.70
CA GLU A 48 11.67 10.48 -1.80
C GLU A 48 12.34 9.48 -2.75
N ASN A 49 12.84 8.38 -2.17
CA ASN A 49 13.70 7.42 -2.84
C ASN A 49 12.90 6.54 -3.81
N GLY A 50 13.06 6.81 -5.10
CA GLY A 50 12.64 5.96 -6.21
C GLY A 50 13.82 5.51 -7.07
N PHE A 51 13.52 4.82 -8.16
CA PHE A 51 14.47 4.57 -9.25
C PHE A 51 14.06 5.36 -10.50
N THR A 52 15.04 5.74 -11.33
CA THR A 52 14.83 6.56 -12.53
C THR A 52 14.63 5.73 -13.79
N GLU A 53 15.03 4.47 -13.75
CA GLU A 53 14.90 3.51 -14.84
C GLU A 53 13.46 2.99 -14.96
N THR A 54 13.23 2.10 -15.92
CA THR A 54 12.01 1.32 -16.04
C THR A 54 12.30 -0.15 -15.83
N LEU A 55 11.38 -0.85 -15.16
CA LEU A 55 11.44 -2.29 -15.05
C LEU A 55 11.27 -2.96 -16.42
N SER A 56 11.73 -4.21 -16.52
CA SER A 56 11.63 -5.01 -17.74
C SER A 56 10.20 -5.00 -18.31
N PRO A 57 10.01 -5.00 -19.64
CA PRO A 57 8.70 -5.21 -20.26
C PRO A 57 8.01 -6.52 -19.81
N SER A 58 8.79 -7.50 -19.32
CA SER A 58 8.28 -8.73 -18.73
C SER A 58 7.78 -8.60 -17.29
N PHE A 59 7.75 -7.39 -16.73
CA PHE A 59 7.38 -7.16 -15.34
C PHE A 59 5.91 -7.50 -15.07
N ILE A 60 4.98 -6.98 -15.88
CA ILE A 60 3.54 -7.26 -15.73
C ILE A 60 3.20 -8.75 -15.73
N PRO A 61 3.61 -9.56 -16.73
CA PRO A 61 3.29 -10.98 -16.69
C PRO A 61 3.94 -11.72 -15.51
N LYS A 62 5.03 -11.19 -14.95
CA LYS A 62 5.68 -11.75 -13.74
C LYS A 62 5.04 -11.28 -12.44
N SER A 63 4.36 -10.14 -12.43
CA SER A 63 3.72 -9.61 -11.23
C SER A 63 2.35 -10.22 -10.98
N VAL A 64 1.72 -10.86 -11.97
CA VAL A 64 0.43 -11.54 -11.80
C VAL A 64 0.61 -12.83 -10.99
N MET A 65 0.00 -12.88 -9.80
CA MET A 65 -0.10 -14.09 -8.98
C MET A 65 -1.36 -14.92 -9.31
N ASN A 66 -1.44 -16.14 -8.78
CA ASN A 66 -2.65 -16.95 -8.89
C ASN A 66 -3.89 -16.19 -8.38
N GLY A 67 -4.96 -16.19 -9.17
CA GLY A 67 -6.19 -15.46 -8.85
C GLY A 67 -6.19 -13.98 -9.27
N MET A 68 -5.11 -13.50 -9.90
CA MET A 68 -5.05 -12.17 -10.50
C MET A 68 -5.16 -12.22 -12.03
N THR A 69 -5.50 -11.08 -12.61
CA THR A 69 -5.48 -10.80 -14.03
C THR A 69 -4.54 -9.63 -14.32
N GLU A 70 -4.02 -9.51 -15.54
CA GLU A 70 -3.18 -8.37 -15.92
C GLU A 70 -3.89 -7.01 -15.76
N LYS A 71 -5.23 -6.99 -15.83
CA LYS A 71 -6.03 -5.79 -15.57
C LYS A 71 -5.83 -5.26 -14.14
N GLN A 72 -5.65 -6.14 -13.17
CA GLN A 72 -5.45 -5.77 -11.76
C GLN A 72 -4.05 -5.21 -11.51
N VAL A 73 -3.11 -5.40 -12.43
CA VAL A 73 -1.75 -4.82 -12.35
C VAL A 73 -1.50 -3.78 -13.46
N ALA A 74 -2.53 -3.30 -14.13
CA ALA A 74 -2.41 -2.38 -15.26
C ALA A 74 -1.74 -1.05 -14.86
N THR A 75 -2.00 -0.55 -13.66
CA THR A 75 -1.39 0.68 -13.10
C THR A 75 0.14 0.59 -13.03
N TYR A 76 0.69 -0.62 -12.92
CA TYR A 76 2.12 -0.86 -12.85
C TYR A 76 2.81 -0.94 -14.23
N ALA A 77 2.06 -0.85 -15.35
CA ALA A 77 2.54 -1.22 -16.68
C ALA A 77 3.70 -0.36 -17.19
N ALA A 78 3.79 0.90 -16.76
CA ALA A 78 4.92 1.75 -17.13
C ALA A 78 6.24 1.32 -16.47
N GLY A 79 6.19 0.49 -15.42
CA GLY A 79 7.38 -0.06 -14.76
C GLY A 79 8.29 1.00 -14.12
N THR A 80 7.84 2.24 -13.95
CA THR A 80 8.56 3.32 -13.26
C THR A 80 8.28 3.25 -11.75
N SER A 81 9.13 3.89 -10.93
CA SER A 81 8.85 4.04 -9.49
C SER A 81 7.47 4.62 -9.23
N LEU A 82 7.11 5.67 -9.97
CA LEU A 82 5.80 6.30 -9.87
C LEU A 82 4.64 5.34 -10.21
N ALA A 83 4.80 4.49 -11.22
CA ALA A 83 3.77 3.49 -11.57
C ALA A 83 3.62 2.43 -10.48
N LEU A 84 4.74 1.99 -9.89
CA LEU A 84 4.72 1.08 -8.75
C LEU A 84 4.01 1.69 -7.55
N GLU A 85 4.34 2.93 -7.19
CA GLU A 85 3.77 3.62 -6.05
C GLU A 85 2.30 3.96 -6.25
N ASN A 86 1.88 4.37 -7.46
CA ASN A 86 0.46 4.55 -7.78
C ASN A 86 -0.31 3.22 -7.71
N GLY A 87 0.29 2.13 -8.16
CA GLY A 87 -0.32 0.80 -8.02
C GLY A 87 -0.47 0.39 -6.55
N ALA A 88 0.54 0.65 -5.72
CA ALA A 88 0.45 0.39 -4.29
C ALA A 88 -0.63 1.25 -3.62
N LEU A 89 -0.68 2.53 -3.99
CA LEU A 89 -1.68 3.48 -3.53
C LEU A 89 -3.09 3.00 -3.87
N GLU A 90 -3.34 2.44 -5.05
CA GLU A 90 -4.65 1.93 -5.47
C GLU A 90 -5.22 0.90 -4.49
N TYR A 91 -4.38 -0.04 -4.03
CA TYR A 91 -4.79 -1.17 -3.17
C TYR A 91 -4.57 -0.95 -1.66
N SER A 92 -4.03 0.20 -1.24
CA SER A 92 -3.83 0.52 0.17
C SER A 92 -5.09 1.11 0.80
N ASP A 93 -5.32 0.93 2.09
CA ASP A 93 -6.43 1.55 2.82
C ASP A 93 -6.05 2.95 3.33
N ALA A 94 -4.76 3.17 3.65
CA ALA A 94 -4.24 4.46 4.11
C ALA A 94 -2.80 4.70 3.66
N VAL A 95 -2.34 5.95 3.77
CA VAL A 95 -1.04 6.41 3.28
C VAL A 95 -0.26 7.12 4.39
N VAL A 96 1.06 6.97 4.38
CA VAL A 96 1.97 7.74 5.23
C VAL A 96 2.96 8.48 4.34
N ILE A 97 3.19 9.76 4.61
CA ILE A 97 4.24 10.53 3.96
C ILE A 97 5.53 10.36 4.78
N GLY A 98 6.41 9.46 4.35
CA GLY A 98 7.60 9.05 5.09
C GLY A 98 8.87 9.86 4.80
N SER A 99 8.80 10.84 3.91
CA SER A 99 9.91 11.74 3.56
C SER A 99 9.44 13.19 3.48
N PRO A 100 10.31 14.17 3.77
CA PRO A 100 9.98 15.59 3.64
C PRO A 100 9.69 15.97 2.19
N GLU A 101 10.35 15.30 1.25
CA GLU A 101 10.17 15.47 -0.18
C GLU A 101 9.63 14.18 -0.79
N VAL A 102 8.51 14.28 -1.50
CA VAL A 102 7.90 13.18 -2.25
C VAL A 102 7.50 13.74 -3.61
N ASN A 103 7.52 12.90 -4.65
CA ASN A 103 7.15 13.29 -6.01
C ASN A 103 5.79 14.05 -6.02
N PRO A 104 5.73 15.29 -6.52
CA PRO A 104 4.49 16.08 -6.55
C PRO A 104 3.33 15.42 -7.30
N GLU A 105 3.63 14.64 -8.33
CA GLU A 105 2.62 13.88 -9.08
C GLU A 105 1.99 12.78 -8.19
N LEU A 106 2.81 12.11 -7.38
CA LEU A 106 2.35 11.11 -6.43
C LEU A 106 1.54 11.74 -5.29
N LEU A 107 1.96 12.90 -4.77
CA LEU A 107 1.17 13.66 -3.78
C LEU A 107 -0.20 14.06 -4.35
N ASN A 108 -0.27 14.40 -5.64
CA ASN A 108 -1.55 14.65 -6.30
C ASN A 108 -2.41 13.38 -6.43
N SER A 109 -1.80 12.22 -6.70
CA SER A 109 -2.50 10.93 -6.66
C SER A 109 -3.06 10.62 -5.28
N VAL A 110 -2.30 10.86 -4.21
CA VAL A 110 -2.75 10.67 -2.82
C VAL A 110 -3.98 11.52 -2.52
N LYS A 111 -3.94 12.82 -2.87
CA LYS A 111 -5.08 13.73 -2.69
C LYS A 111 -6.33 13.26 -3.45
N LYS A 112 -6.16 12.76 -4.68
CA LYS A 112 -7.27 12.22 -5.48
C LYS A 112 -7.83 10.92 -4.93
N ALA A 113 -7.00 10.10 -4.28
CA ALA A 113 -7.42 8.83 -3.71
C ALA A 113 -8.36 9.01 -2.51
N GLY A 114 -8.29 10.15 -1.80
CA GLY A 114 -9.17 10.47 -0.68
C GLY A 114 -9.05 9.51 0.51
N LYS A 115 -7.88 8.90 0.67
CA LYS A 115 -7.58 7.94 1.74
C LYS A 115 -7.04 8.66 2.98
N PRO A 116 -7.17 8.10 4.19
CA PRO A 116 -6.49 8.64 5.37
C PRO A 116 -4.99 8.78 5.13
N VAL A 117 -4.43 9.91 5.55
CA VAL A 117 -3.00 10.24 5.37
C VAL A 117 -2.39 10.65 6.70
N LEU A 118 -1.26 10.05 7.05
CA LEU A 118 -0.37 10.56 8.09
C LEU A 118 0.73 11.41 7.44
N GLU A 119 0.70 12.70 7.72
CA GLU A 119 1.65 13.68 7.17
C GLU A 119 3.05 13.53 7.80
N TYR A 120 4.08 13.94 7.05
CA TYR A 120 5.49 13.72 7.42
C TYR A 120 5.88 14.31 8.78
N ASP A 121 5.39 15.50 9.09
CA ASP A 121 5.62 16.19 10.36
C ASP A 121 5.11 15.39 11.57
N LEU A 122 4.06 14.59 11.38
CA LEU A 122 3.48 13.74 12.42
C LEU A 122 4.21 12.40 12.57
N THR A 123 5.02 11.98 11.60
CA THR A 123 5.70 10.66 11.62
C THR A 123 6.85 10.57 12.63
N SER A 124 7.32 11.68 13.19
CA SER A 124 8.38 11.66 14.21
C SER A 124 7.90 11.14 15.56
N ASP A 125 6.59 11.16 15.80
CA ASP A 125 5.98 10.71 17.05
C ASP A 125 5.37 9.31 16.89
N SER A 126 5.82 8.37 17.71
CA SER A 126 5.27 7.01 17.73
C SER A 126 3.80 6.96 18.15
N GLU A 127 3.33 7.91 18.96
CA GLU A 127 1.94 7.98 19.38
C GLU A 127 1.01 8.28 18.20
N ASN A 128 1.45 9.12 17.27
CA ASN A 128 0.70 9.41 16.05
C ASN A 128 0.55 8.16 15.17
N PHE A 129 1.59 7.34 15.06
CA PHE A 129 1.48 6.06 14.34
C PHE A 129 0.50 5.10 15.02
N TYR A 130 0.56 4.99 16.35
CA TYR A 130 -0.36 4.16 17.10
C TYR A 130 -1.81 4.59 16.86
N ASN A 131 -2.11 5.88 17.05
CA ASN A 131 -3.46 6.43 16.84
C ASN A 131 -3.94 6.25 15.41
N PHE A 132 -3.05 6.47 14.42
CA PHE A 132 -3.37 6.27 13.01
C PHE A 132 -3.71 4.81 12.70
N TYR A 133 -2.95 3.85 13.24
CA TYR A 133 -3.25 2.43 13.06
C TYR A 133 -4.58 2.04 13.69
N GLU A 134 -4.85 2.50 14.92
CA GLU A 134 -6.13 2.30 15.59
C GLU A 134 -7.30 2.86 14.78
N GLU A 135 -7.17 4.07 14.22
CA GLU A 135 -8.20 4.68 13.37
C GLU A 135 -8.50 3.83 12.13
N ILE A 136 -7.46 3.28 11.50
CA ILE A 136 -7.58 2.48 10.28
C ILE A 136 -8.17 1.09 10.57
N THR A 137 -7.84 0.49 11.71
CA THR A 137 -8.31 -0.84 12.08
C THR A 137 -9.68 -0.85 12.75
N ASN A 138 -10.11 0.26 13.37
CA ASN A 138 -11.40 0.34 14.05
C ASN A 138 -12.54 0.75 13.09
N GLU A 139 -13.43 -0.21 12.78
CA GLU A 139 -14.55 -0.01 11.84
C GLU A 139 -15.66 0.94 12.36
N GLU A 140 -15.73 1.23 13.66
CA GLU A 140 -16.77 2.11 14.24
C GLU A 140 -16.61 3.61 13.89
N LEU A 141 -15.40 4.08 13.60
CA LEU A 141 -15.14 5.50 13.31
C LEU A 141 -15.56 5.91 11.89
N VAL A 142 -15.65 4.95 10.96
CA VAL A 142 -15.97 5.21 9.54
C VAL A 142 -17.47 5.43 9.31
N HIS A 143 -18.34 5.08 10.27
CA HIS A 143 -19.80 5.17 10.14
C HIS A 143 -20.43 6.42 10.78
N VAL A 144 -19.65 7.34 11.34
CA VAL A 144 -20.17 8.51 12.07
C VAL A 144 -19.84 9.87 11.39
N ALA A 145 -19.32 9.86 10.16
CA ALA A 145 -19.08 11.08 9.36
C ALA A 145 -20.06 11.24 8.20
#